data_AF-A7SSC6-F1
#
_entry.id   AF-A7SSC6-F1
#
_cell.length_a   1.000
_cell.length_b   1.000
_cell.length_c   1.000
_cell.angle_alpha   90.00
_cell.angle_beta   90.00
_cell.angle_gamma   90.00
#
_symmetry.space_group_name_H-M   'P 1'
#
loop_
_entity.id
_entity.type
_entity.pdbx_description
1 polymer ?
#
loop_
_entity_poly.entity_id
_entity_poly.type
_entity_poly.pdbx_seq_one_letter_code
_entity_poly.pdbx_strand_id
1 'polypeptide(L)'
;SSTSTRIMYTVFLLLGTIVSCLMLWDQVEKSIVEHDPLGIFGKVCDEAGAGDKCELLAGHLAVYRVCFAMACFFFLFMIITIKVSSSKDCRGGIHNGFWGIKFLMLVGLAVGAFFIPRGDFGVGKKLLFAAWMYIGFIGAVLFILIQVILLVDFAHSWNEIW
;
A
#
# COMPACT_ATOMS: atom_id res chain seq x y z
N SER A 1 -8.81 21.58 -7.15
CA SER A 1 -10.25 21.20 -7.16
C SER A 1 -10.42 19.92 -6.37
N SER A 2 -11.41 19.84 -5.46
CA SER A 2 -11.62 18.67 -4.56
C SER A 2 -11.87 17.37 -5.33
N THR A 3 -12.61 17.43 -6.44
CA THR A 3 -12.90 16.26 -7.29
C THR A 3 -11.63 15.69 -7.94
N SER A 4 -10.75 16.55 -8.45
CA SER A 4 -9.47 16.13 -9.03
C SER A 4 -8.59 15.43 -7.99
N THR A 5 -8.56 15.94 -6.76
CA THR A 5 -7.80 15.34 -5.66
C THR A 5 -8.26 13.91 -5.36
N ARG A 6 -9.59 13.69 -5.31
CA ARG A 6 -10.18 12.36 -5.11
C ARG A 6 -9.76 11.38 -6.21
N ILE A 7 -9.90 11.80 -7.47
CA ILE A 7 -9.52 10.98 -8.63
C ILE A 7 -8.04 10.60 -8.58
N MET A 8 -7.15 11.55 -8.28
CA MET A 8 -5.70 11.29 -8.24
C MET A 8 -5.32 10.31 -7.14
N TYR A 9 -5.90 10.44 -5.94
CA TYR A 9 -5.66 9.47 -4.87
C TYR A 9 -6.24 8.08 -5.20
N THR A 10 -7.37 8.00 -5.89
CA THR A 10 -7.90 6.73 -6.43
C THR A 10 -6.94 6.11 -7.44
N VAL A 11 -6.36 6.91 -8.35
CA VAL A 11 -5.35 6.43 -9.31
C VAL A 11 -4.11 5.90 -8.58
N PHE A 12 -3.61 6.58 -7.55
CA PHE A 12 -2.48 6.09 -6.76
C PHE A 12 -2.81 4.76 -6.06
N LEU A 13 -4.01 4.64 -5.48
CA LEU A 13 -4.45 3.40 -4.87
C LEU A 13 -4.53 2.26 -5.90
N LEU A 14 -5.13 2.53 -7.07
CA LEU A 14 -5.27 1.57 -8.16
C LEU A 14 -3.90 1.09 -8.66
N LEU A 15 -2.96 2.02 -8.89
CA LEU A 15 -1.60 1.70 -9.32
C LEU A 15 -0.89 0.81 -8.30
N GLY A 16 -1.00 1.13 -7.01
CA GLY A 16 -0.46 0.28 -5.94
C GLY A 16 -1.06 -1.12 -5.95
N THR A 17 -2.38 -1.24 -6.12
CA THR A 17 -3.05 -2.55 -6.24
C THR A 17 -2.59 -3.33 -7.47
N ILE A 18 -2.47 -2.69 -8.64
CA ILE A 18 -1.99 -3.33 -9.86
C ILE A 18 -0.56 -3.86 -9.64
N VAL A 19 0.33 -3.05 -9.07
CA VAL A 19 1.71 -3.47 -8.75
C VAL A 19 1.71 -4.66 -7.80
N SER A 20 0.89 -4.64 -6.74
CA SER A 20 0.75 -5.77 -5.82
C SER A 20 0.24 -7.04 -6.52
N CYS A 21 -0.71 -6.93 -7.45
CA CYS A 21 -1.17 -8.07 -8.24
C CYS A 21 -0.07 -8.61 -9.17
N LEU A 22 0.72 -7.74 -9.79
CA LEU A 22 1.85 -8.14 -10.63
C LEU A 22 2.92 -8.88 -9.82
N MET A 23 3.15 -8.48 -8.56
CA MET A 23 4.10 -9.15 -7.66
C MET A 23 3.66 -10.55 -7.19
N LEU A 24 2.36 -10.88 -7.30
CA LEU A 24 1.83 -12.22 -7.01
C LEU A 24 1.76 -13.10 -8.26
N TRP A 25 2.09 -12.57 -9.43
CA TRP A 25 1.93 -13.31 -10.67
C TRP A 25 3.16 -14.19 -10.95
N ASP A 26 2.97 -15.51 -10.81
CA ASP A 26 4.01 -16.54 -11.01
C ASP A 26 4.81 -16.42 -12.33
N GLN A 27 4.20 -15.92 -13.42
CA GLN A 27 4.87 -15.77 -14.72
C GLN A 27 5.84 -14.59 -14.75
N VAL A 28 5.49 -13.51 -14.05
CA VAL A 28 6.33 -12.33 -13.89
C VAL A 28 7.52 -12.68 -13.00
N GLU A 29 7.29 -13.45 -11.94
CA GLU A 29 8.33 -13.90 -11.03
C GLU A 29 9.41 -14.73 -11.74
N LYS A 30 9.02 -15.76 -12.51
CA LYS A 30 9.97 -16.60 -13.26
C LYS A 30 10.82 -15.80 -14.24
N SER A 31 10.20 -14.83 -14.93
CA SER A 31 10.88 -13.95 -15.89
C SER A 31 11.88 -13.02 -15.19
N ILE A 32 11.57 -12.58 -13.96
CA ILE A 32 12.48 -11.72 -13.18
C ILE A 32 13.63 -12.53 -12.60
N VAL A 33 13.39 -13.75 -12.10
CA VAL A 33 14.45 -14.63 -11.57
C VAL A 33 15.47 -15.00 -12.65
N GLU A 34 15.01 -15.30 -13.87
CA GLU A 34 15.88 -15.60 -15.01
C GLU A 34 16.73 -14.39 -15.45
N HIS A 35 16.23 -13.18 -15.20
CA HIS A 35 16.87 -11.91 -15.55
C HIS A 35 17.23 -11.05 -14.33
N ASP A 36 17.60 -11.65 -13.19
CA ASP A 36 18.02 -10.91 -11.99
C ASP A 36 19.55 -10.71 -11.92
N PRO A 37 20.13 -9.64 -12.50
CA PRO A 37 21.56 -9.36 -12.42
C PRO A 37 22.01 -8.91 -11.01
N LEU A 38 21.09 -8.59 -10.10
CA LEU A 38 21.38 -8.02 -8.78
C LEU A 38 21.20 -9.02 -7.63
N GLY A 39 20.66 -10.21 -7.90
CA GLY A 39 20.43 -11.27 -6.91
C GLY A 39 19.47 -10.83 -5.78
N ILE A 40 18.57 -9.89 -6.07
CA ILE A 40 17.63 -9.35 -5.08
C ILE A 40 16.64 -10.45 -4.67
N PHE A 41 16.20 -11.29 -5.61
CA PHE A 41 15.28 -12.38 -5.30
C PHE A 41 15.92 -13.43 -4.39
N GLY A 42 17.18 -13.81 -4.65
CA GLY A 42 17.93 -14.73 -3.80
C GLY A 42 18.11 -14.22 -2.37
N LYS A 43 18.40 -12.93 -2.19
CA LYS A 43 18.49 -12.32 -0.84
C LYS A 43 17.15 -12.30 -0.12
N VAL A 44 16.06 -12.04 -0.84
CA VAL A 44 14.71 -12.08 -0.27
C VAL A 44 14.34 -13.51 0.14
N CYS A 45 14.77 -14.52 -0.61
CA CYS A 45 14.62 -15.94 -0.23
C CYS A 45 15.33 -16.29 1.07
N ASP A 46 16.60 -15.91 1.17
CA ASP A 46 17.44 -16.20 2.34
C ASP A 46 16.89 -15.48 3.58
N GLU A 47 16.46 -14.22 3.44
CA GLU A 47 15.80 -13.47 4.51
C GLU A 47 14.43 -14.05 4.90
N ALA A 48 13.76 -14.72 3.98
CA ALA A 48 12.47 -15.36 4.22
C ALA A 48 12.60 -16.75 4.89
N GLY A 49 13.80 -17.33 4.95
CA GLY A 49 14.06 -18.63 5.56
C GLY A 49 13.28 -19.78 4.90
N ALA A 50 12.96 -19.63 3.61
CA ALA A 50 11.85 -20.33 2.97
C ALA A 50 12.19 -21.70 2.33
N GLY A 51 13.47 -22.05 2.19
CA GLY A 51 13.90 -23.25 1.47
C GLY A 51 13.26 -23.35 0.08
N ASP A 52 12.79 -24.54 -0.31
CA ASP A 52 12.21 -24.84 -1.64
C ASP A 52 10.90 -24.10 -1.97
N LYS A 53 10.29 -23.39 -1.02
CA LYS A 53 9.07 -22.58 -1.22
C LYS A 53 9.33 -21.09 -1.24
N CYS A 54 10.55 -20.68 -1.59
CA CYS A 54 10.90 -19.26 -1.60
C CYS A 54 9.98 -18.42 -2.48
N GLU A 55 9.74 -18.83 -3.72
CA GLU A 55 9.10 -18.00 -4.75
C GLU A 55 7.75 -17.44 -4.25
N LEU A 56 6.85 -18.34 -3.83
CA LEU A 56 5.55 -17.98 -3.27
C LEU A 56 5.68 -17.06 -2.04
N LEU A 57 6.65 -17.31 -1.14
CA LEU A 57 6.81 -16.53 0.09
C LEU A 57 7.42 -15.14 -0.16
N ALA A 58 8.26 -15.01 -1.19
CA ALA A 58 8.87 -13.75 -1.62
C ALA A 58 7.82 -12.81 -2.23
N GLY A 59 6.94 -13.32 -3.11
CA GLY A 59 5.84 -12.53 -3.69
C GLY A 59 4.90 -11.98 -2.62
N HIS A 60 4.50 -12.80 -1.64
CA HIS A 60 3.63 -12.37 -0.54
C HIS A 60 4.30 -11.30 0.35
N LEU A 61 5.61 -11.42 0.59
CA LEU A 61 6.35 -10.39 1.32
C LEU A 61 6.44 -9.08 0.54
N ALA A 62 6.69 -9.15 -0.76
CA ALA A 62 6.80 -7.99 -1.61
C ALA A 62 5.50 -7.18 -1.60
N VAL A 63 4.35 -7.86 -1.73
CA VAL A 63 3.03 -7.24 -1.57
C VAL A 63 2.89 -6.57 -0.22
N TYR A 64 3.26 -7.24 0.87
CA TYR A 64 3.15 -6.67 2.21
C TYR A 64 3.96 -5.37 2.36
N ARG A 65 5.18 -5.32 1.79
CA ARG A 65 6.04 -4.13 1.80
C ARG A 65 5.45 -2.97 0.99
N VAL A 66 4.90 -3.24 -0.20
CA VAL A 66 4.21 -2.23 -1.02
C VAL A 66 2.96 -1.71 -0.32
N CYS A 67 2.14 -2.60 0.23
CA CYS A 67 0.94 -2.23 0.99
C CYS A 67 1.28 -1.43 2.25
N PHE A 68 2.36 -1.76 2.94
CA PHE A 68 2.88 -0.98 4.06
C PHE A 68 3.23 0.46 3.63
N ALA A 69 3.99 0.62 2.55
CA ALA A 69 4.37 1.94 2.03
C ALA A 69 3.14 2.77 1.61
N MET A 70 2.17 2.15 0.94
CA MET A 70 0.89 2.77 0.58
C MET A 70 0.15 3.26 1.84
N ALA A 71 0.01 2.40 2.85
CA ALA A 71 -0.65 2.75 4.10
C ALA A 71 0.06 3.90 4.82
N CYS A 72 1.40 3.90 4.92
CA CYS A 72 2.17 5.00 5.48
C CYS A 72 1.96 6.32 4.72
N PHE A 73 1.94 6.27 3.38
CA PHE A 73 1.69 7.44 2.54
C PHE A 73 0.30 8.04 2.82
N PHE A 74 -0.76 7.23 2.79
CA PHE A 74 -2.13 7.71 3.05
C PHE A 74 -2.32 8.17 4.49
N PHE A 75 -1.70 7.47 5.45
CA PHE A 75 -1.75 7.85 6.86
C PHE A 75 -1.04 9.19 7.13
N LEU A 76 0.11 9.44 6.50
CA LEU A 76 0.79 10.72 6.58
C LEU A 76 -0.10 11.86 6.05
N PHE A 77 -0.76 11.67 4.92
CA PHE A 77 -1.70 12.67 4.39
C PHE A 77 -2.96 12.82 5.22
N MET A 78 -3.44 11.76 5.89
CA MET A 78 -4.49 11.85 6.88
C MET A 78 -4.07 12.80 8.01
N ILE A 79 -2.88 12.63 8.60
CA ILE A 79 -2.39 13.51 9.67
C ILE A 79 -2.26 14.96 9.18
N ILE A 80 -1.66 15.16 8.00
CA ILE A 80 -1.47 16.50 7.42
C ILE A 80 -2.79 17.22 7.14
N THR A 81 -3.90 16.50 6.98
CA THR A 81 -5.22 17.10 6.70
C THR A 81 -6.12 17.22 7.93
N ILE A 82 -5.68 16.79 9.12
CA ILE A 82 -6.45 16.97 10.36
C ILE A 82 -6.73 18.46 10.61
N LYS A 83 -8.02 18.78 10.82
CA LYS A 83 -8.54 20.14 11.07
C LYS A 83 -8.31 21.14 9.93
N VAL A 84 -8.12 20.69 8.68
CA VAL A 84 -8.17 21.62 7.54
C VAL A 84 -9.63 21.98 7.28
N SER A 85 -9.99 23.26 7.44
CA SER A 85 -11.37 23.73 7.25
C SER A 85 -11.57 24.37 5.89
N SER A 86 -10.50 24.88 5.26
CA SER A 86 -10.56 25.57 3.98
C SER A 86 -9.53 25.03 2.99
N SER A 87 -9.94 24.88 1.74
CA SER A 87 -9.04 24.54 0.63
C SER A 87 -8.05 25.66 0.28
N LYS A 88 -8.25 26.87 0.83
CA LYS A 88 -7.37 28.03 0.69
C LYS A 88 -6.21 28.04 1.70
N ASP A 89 -6.26 27.19 2.71
CA ASP A 89 -5.17 27.07 3.68
C ASP A 89 -3.93 26.48 2.98
N CYS A 90 -2.74 26.87 3.43
CA CYS A 90 -1.47 26.36 2.88
C CYS A 90 -1.43 24.82 2.82
N ARG A 91 -1.97 24.15 3.86
CA ARG A 91 -2.11 22.69 3.94
C ARG A 91 -3.10 22.12 2.90
N GLY A 92 -4.17 22.86 2.59
CA GLY A 92 -5.12 22.52 1.53
C GLY A 92 -4.50 22.60 0.13
N GLY A 93 -3.58 23.55 -0.08
CA GLY A 93 -2.78 23.65 -1.30
C GLY A 93 -1.88 22.44 -1.52
N ILE A 94 -1.16 22.00 -0.48
CA ILE A 94 -0.34 20.78 -0.52
C ILE A 94 -1.20 19.54 -0.81
N HIS A 95 -2.37 19.42 -0.17
CA HIS A 95 -3.25 18.28 -0.38
C HIS A 95 -3.83 18.22 -1.80
N ASN A 96 -4.15 19.36 -2.41
CA ASN A 96 -4.77 19.43 -3.73
C ASN A 96 -3.77 19.54 -4.90
N GLY A 97 -2.47 19.66 -4.63
CA GLY A 97 -1.43 19.87 -5.63
C GLY A 97 -0.23 18.92 -5.52
N PHE A 98 0.86 19.28 -6.19
CA PHE A 98 2.17 18.61 -6.13
C PHE A 98 2.14 17.09 -6.40
N TRP A 99 1.36 16.66 -7.40
CA TRP A 99 1.16 15.25 -7.73
C TRP A 99 2.45 14.49 -8.04
N GLY A 100 3.36 15.08 -8.82
CA GLY A 100 4.65 14.45 -9.14
C GLY A 100 5.51 14.18 -7.90
N ILE A 101 5.59 15.15 -6.98
CA ILE A 101 6.35 14.98 -5.73
C ILE A 101 5.72 13.90 -4.86
N LYS A 102 4.39 13.86 -4.77
CA LYS A 102 3.67 12.81 -4.03
C LYS A 102 3.91 11.43 -4.62
N PHE A 103 3.91 11.32 -5.94
CA PHE A 103 4.21 10.06 -6.62
C PHE A 103 5.65 9.61 -6.34
N LEU A 104 6.63 10.52 -6.43
CA LEU A 104 8.02 10.22 -6.08
C LEU A 104 8.18 9.82 -4.61
N MET A 105 7.48 10.49 -3.70
CA MET A 105 7.43 10.10 -2.28
C MET A 105 6.85 8.70 -2.11
N LEU A 106 5.77 8.37 -2.83
CA LEU A 106 5.16 7.05 -2.77
C LEU A 106 6.11 5.96 -3.27
N VAL A 107 6.76 6.17 -4.41
CA VAL A 107 7.78 5.26 -4.95
C VAL A 107 8.96 5.14 -3.99
N GLY A 108 9.43 6.25 -3.42
CA GLY A 108 10.50 6.27 -2.43
C GLY A 108 10.17 5.47 -1.17
N LEU A 109 8.94 5.59 -0.65
CA LEU A 109 8.46 4.79 0.48
C LEU A 109 8.37 3.30 0.10
N ALA A 110 7.89 2.99 -1.11
CA ALA A 110 7.79 1.60 -1.59
C ALA A 110 9.18 0.95 -1.70
N VAL A 111 10.13 1.63 -2.36
CA VAL A 111 11.52 1.17 -2.47
C VAL A 111 12.17 1.09 -1.09
N GLY A 112 11.97 2.09 -0.23
CA GLY A 112 12.45 2.11 1.15
C GLY A 112 11.95 0.93 1.99
N ALA A 113 10.71 0.47 1.77
CA ALA A 113 10.14 -0.67 2.48
C ALA A 113 10.85 -2.00 2.15
N PHE A 114 11.50 -2.13 0.99
CA PHE A 114 12.32 -3.30 0.65
C PHE A 114 13.62 -3.37 1.45
N PHE A 115 14.14 -2.23 1.93
CA PHE A 115 15.33 -2.19 2.77
C PHE A 115 15.04 -2.48 4.25
N ILE A 116 13.81 -2.84 4.62
CA ILE A 116 13.48 -3.23 6.00
C ILE A 116 13.82 -4.72 6.18
N PRO A 117 14.93 -5.07 6.88
CA PRO A 117 15.36 -6.45 7.04
C PRO A 117 14.43 -7.20 8.01
N ARG A 118 14.19 -8.48 7.72
CA ARG A 118 13.35 -9.39 8.52
C ARG A 118 14.02 -9.96 9.78
N GLY A 119 15.31 -9.69 9.98
CA GLY A 119 16.11 -10.33 11.04
C GLY A 119 15.51 -10.23 12.44
N ASP A 120 15.67 -11.29 13.24
CA ASP A 120 15.26 -11.43 14.65
C ASP A 120 16.06 -10.54 15.62
N PHE A 121 16.48 -9.37 15.15
CA PHE A 121 17.23 -8.39 15.94
C PHE A 121 16.25 -7.55 16.77
N GLY A 122 15.86 -8.11 17.90
CA GLY A 122 15.28 -7.40 19.04
C GLY A 122 13.78 -7.64 19.23
N VAL A 123 13.41 -7.97 20.48
CA VAL A 123 12.02 -8.13 20.97
C VAL A 123 11.11 -6.96 20.52
N GLY A 124 11.65 -5.74 20.40
CA GLY A 124 10.92 -4.55 19.94
C GLY A 124 10.48 -4.58 18.46
N LYS A 125 11.20 -5.24 17.55
CA LYS A 125 10.83 -5.30 16.11
C LYS A 125 9.74 -6.34 15.83
N LYS A 126 9.75 -7.48 16.54
CA LYS A 126 8.67 -8.49 16.48
C LYS A 126 7.30 -7.90 16.85
N LEU A 127 7.27 -7.05 17.88
CA LEU A 127 6.07 -6.32 18.31
C LEU A 127 5.52 -5.41 17.21
N LEU A 128 6.39 -4.73 16.45
CA LEU A 128 5.96 -3.83 15.39
C LEU A 128 5.31 -4.58 14.21
N PHE A 129 5.87 -5.72 13.80
CA PHE A 129 5.27 -6.56 12.76
C PHE A 129 3.93 -7.17 13.20
N ALA A 130 3.86 -7.67 14.43
CA ALA A 130 2.60 -8.18 14.99
C ALA A 130 1.54 -7.07 15.08
N ALA A 131 1.92 -5.89 15.59
CA ALA A 131 1.02 -4.74 15.66
C ALA A 131 0.49 -4.34 14.27
N TRP A 132 1.36 -4.31 13.25
CA TRP A 132 0.94 -3.99 11.90
C TRP A 132 -0.02 -5.01 11.30
N MET A 133 0.17 -6.30 11.60
CA MET A 133 -0.77 -7.35 11.21
C MET A 133 -2.16 -7.13 11.84
N TYR A 134 -2.23 -6.84 13.15
CA TYR A 134 -3.49 -6.56 13.83
C TYR A 134 -4.15 -5.27 13.33
N ILE A 135 -3.38 -4.20 13.10
CA ILE A 135 -3.89 -2.95 12.51
C ILE A 135 -4.45 -3.22 11.11
N GLY A 136 -3.75 -4.00 10.29
CA GLY A 136 -4.20 -4.41 8.97
C GLY A 136 -5.51 -5.21 9.02
N PHE A 137 -5.63 -6.15 9.96
CA PHE A 137 -6.85 -6.92 10.16
C PHE A 137 -8.04 -6.04 10.56
N ILE A 138 -7.87 -5.16 11.55
CA ILE A 138 -8.91 -4.22 11.98
C ILE A 138 -9.29 -3.28 10.82
N GLY A 139 -8.29 -2.78 10.09
CA GLY A 139 -8.49 -1.93 8.92
C GLY A 139 -9.30 -2.64 7.82
N ALA A 140 -9.03 -3.92 7.56
CA ALA A 140 -9.78 -4.71 6.58
C ALA A 140 -11.25 -4.88 6.99
N VAL A 141 -11.53 -5.16 8.28
CA VAL A 141 -12.90 -5.23 8.79
C VAL A 141 -13.64 -3.90 8.61
N LEU A 142 -13.01 -2.79 9.00
CA LEU A 142 -13.58 -1.45 8.81
C LEU A 142 -13.83 -1.12 7.33
N PHE A 143 -12.89 -1.47 6.46
CA PHE A 143 -13.01 -1.24 5.03
C PHE A 143 -14.20 -2.00 4.42
N ILE A 144 -14.38 -3.28 4.80
CA ILE A 144 -15.54 -4.09 4.37
C ILE A 144 -16.85 -3.46 4.84
N LEU A 145 -16.93 -3.02 6.10
CA LEU A 145 -18.14 -2.36 6.62
C LEU A 145 -18.49 -1.09 5.83
N ILE A 146 -17.48 -0.25 5.54
CA ILE A 146 -17.67 0.96 4.73
C ILE A 146 -18.14 0.60 3.31
N GLN A 147 -17.54 -0.41 2.68
CA GLN A 147 -17.95 -0.86 1.34
C GLN A 147 -19.40 -1.36 1.32
N VAL A 148 -19.83 -2.10 2.34
CA VAL A 148 -21.22 -2.58 2.46
C VAL A 148 -22.19 -1.40 2.58
N ILE A 149 -21.89 -0.41 3.42
CA ILE A 149 -22.74 0.80 3.56
C ILE A 149 -22.84 1.54 2.22
N LEU A 150 -21.71 1.77 1.54
CA LEU A 150 -21.70 2.44 0.23
C LEU A 150 -22.47 1.68 -0.84
N LEU A 151 -22.44 0.35 -0.81
CA LEU A 151 -23.18 -0.49 -1.75
C LEU A 151 -24.68 -0.43 -1.48
N VAL A 152 -25.10 -0.44 -0.21
CA VAL A 152 -26.51 -0.27 0.19
C VAL A 152 -27.03 1.11 -0.22
N ASP A 153 -26.27 2.18 0.06
CA ASP A 153 -26.63 3.54 -0.36
C ASP A 153 -26.73 3.66 -1.89
N PHE A 154 -25.80 3.04 -2.61
CA PHE A 154 -25.85 2.96 -4.07
C PHE A 154 -27.11 2.22 -4.56
N ALA A 155 -27.47 1.09 -3.94
CA ALA A 155 -28.64 0.32 -4.31
C ALA A 155 -29.95 1.09 -4.08
N HIS A 156 -30.08 1.79 -2.94
CA HIS A 156 -31.24 2.64 -2.67
C HIS A 156 -31.34 3.81 -3.64
N SER A 157 -30.23 4.53 -3.86
CA SER A 157 -30.19 5.65 -4.80
C SER A 157 -30.55 5.21 -6.22
N TRP A 158 -30.09 4.03 -6.65
CA TRP A 158 -30.43 3.47 -7.95
C TRP A 158 -31.92 3.12 -8.05
N ASN A 159 -32.48 2.52 -6.99
CA ASN A 159 -33.90 2.15 -6.93
C ASN A 159 -34.85 3.36 -6.87
N GLU A 160 -34.41 4.51 -6.37
CA GLU A 160 -35.22 5.74 -6.40
C GLU A 160 -35.22 6.42 -7.78
N ILE A 161 -34.17 6.19 -8.57
CA ILE A 161 -34.01 6.79 -9.91
C ILE A 161 -34.73 5.96 -10.99
N TRP A 162 -34.79 4.64 -10.81
CA TRP A 162 -35.40 3.69 -11.74
C TRP A 162 -36.88 3.47 -11.44
#